data_AF-A0A5N5HLF0-F1
#
_entry.id   AF-A0A5N5HLF0-F1
#
_cell.length_a   1.000
_cell.length_b   1.000
_cell.length_c   1.000
_cell.angle_alpha   90.00
_cell.angle_beta   90.00
_cell.angle_gamma   90.00
#
_symmetry.space_group_name_H-M   'P 1'
#
loop_
_entity.id
_entity.type
_entity.pdbx_description
1 polymer ?
#
loop_
_entity_poly.entity_id
_entity_poly.type
_entity_poly.pdbx_seq_one_letter_code
_entity_poly.pdbx_strand_id
1 'polypeptide(L)'
;MKISYKFLVLGADSNGKTIVDSRSTITFMEKLIFEAVAQGFESQMANYTRAKDLETKMGLRPCFDISKEEKLKFLELVFQFKWGAKMKLPLTNYFSLVLSSGVACLTIISDGVIGPESNGGPAIILGNYQ
;
A
#
# COMPACT_ATOMS: atom_id res chain seq x y z
N MET A 1 -7.06 9.42 -5.99
CA MET A 1 -7.63 9.63 -4.65
C MET A 1 -6.75 10.62 -3.87
N LYS A 2 -7.33 11.52 -3.04
CA LYS A 2 -6.57 12.42 -2.14
C LYS A 2 -6.81 11.98 -0.70
N ILE A 3 -5.74 11.69 0.03
CA ILE A 3 -5.79 11.33 1.46
C ILE A 3 -6.07 12.60 2.29
N SER A 4 -6.88 12.47 3.35
CA SER A 4 -7.25 13.60 4.23
C SER A 4 -6.03 14.28 4.84
N TYR A 5 -6.06 15.61 4.94
CA TYR A 5 -4.98 16.44 5.47
C TYR A 5 -4.55 16.01 6.88
N LYS A 6 -5.46 15.47 7.69
CA LYS A 6 -5.15 14.98 9.04
C LYS A 6 -4.11 13.85 9.07
N PHE A 7 -3.97 13.09 7.97
CA PHE A 7 -2.94 12.06 7.82
C PHE A 7 -1.66 12.59 7.13
N LEU A 8 -1.71 13.80 6.60
CA LEU A 8 -0.60 14.46 5.91
C LEU A 8 0.12 15.48 6.80
N VAL A 9 -0.47 15.83 7.95
CA VAL A 9 0.09 16.76 8.92
C VAL A 9 0.92 15.99 9.93
N LEU A 10 2.22 16.31 9.96
CA LEU A 10 3.06 16.06 11.13
C LEU A 10 2.38 16.72 12.32
N GLY A 11 1.91 15.93 13.28
CA GLY A 11 1.55 16.47 14.59
C GLY A 11 2.73 17.26 15.15
N ALA A 12 2.48 18.24 16.01
CA ALA A 12 3.53 19.00 16.71
C ALA A 12 4.57 18.08 17.42
N ASP A 13 4.20 16.82 17.60
CA ASP A 13 4.88 15.76 18.33
C ASP A 13 5.87 14.94 17.45
N SER A 14 6.10 15.33 16.19
CA SER A 14 6.98 14.63 15.23
C SER A 14 6.53 13.23 14.77
N ASN A 15 5.31 12.84 15.13
CA ASN A 15 4.61 11.65 14.65
C ASN A 15 4.04 11.90 13.24
N GLY A 16 4.38 11.05 12.27
CA GLY A 16 4.00 11.25 10.85
C GLY A 16 5.16 11.27 9.85
N LYS A 17 6.31 10.66 10.17
CA LYS A 17 7.49 10.63 9.28
C LYS A 17 7.42 9.45 8.31
N THR A 18 7.95 9.66 7.11
CA THR A 18 8.28 8.59 6.16
C THR A 18 9.75 8.24 6.31
N ILE A 19 10.06 6.96 6.48
CA ILE A 19 11.44 6.44 6.48
C ILE A 19 11.64 5.62 5.21
N VAL A 20 12.81 5.75 4.59
CA VAL A 20 13.28 4.83 3.55
C VAL A 20 14.21 3.84 4.24
N ASP A 21 13.83 2.56 4.26
CA ASP A 21 14.58 1.51 4.95
C ASP A 21 14.88 0.36 4.00
N SER A 22 16.15 0.20 3.63
CA SER A 22 16.61 -0.87 2.75
C SER A 22 16.57 -2.25 3.41
N ARG A 23 16.40 -2.32 4.75
CA ARG A 23 16.31 -3.60 5.47
C ARG A 23 14.90 -4.17 5.49
N SER A 24 13.89 -3.33 5.28
CA SER A 24 12.49 -3.76 5.20
C SER A 24 12.19 -4.27 3.79
N THR A 25 11.65 -5.48 3.65
CA THR A 25 11.31 -6.04 2.32
C THR A 25 10.04 -5.42 1.74
N ILE A 26 9.02 -5.17 2.58
CA ILE A 26 7.68 -4.72 2.17
C ILE A 26 7.42 -3.34 2.75
N THR A 27 6.71 -2.48 2.02
CA THR A 27 6.31 -1.16 2.52
C THR A 27 5.29 -1.30 3.65
N PHE A 28 5.52 -0.60 4.75
CA PHE A 28 4.58 -0.49 5.86
C PHE A 28 3.89 0.87 5.86
N MET A 29 2.61 0.89 6.23
CA MET A 29 1.83 2.09 6.50
C MET A 29 1.05 1.91 7.80
N GLU A 30 0.98 2.97 8.61
CA GLU A 30 0.06 3.00 9.76
C GLU A 30 -1.37 2.72 9.29
N LYS A 31 -2.13 2.04 10.15
CA LYS A 31 -3.44 1.47 9.82
C LYS A 31 -4.38 2.43 9.11
N LEU A 32 -4.54 3.66 9.60
CA LEU A 32 -5.47 4.60 8.97
C LEU A 32 -5.02 5.03 7.56
N ILE A 33 -3.71 5.11 7.32
CA ILE A 33 -3.15 5.40 6.00
C ILE A 33 -3.33 4.19 5.08
N PHE A 34 -3.03 3.00 5.58
CA PHE A 34 -3.19 1.77 4.82
C PHE A 34 -4.64 1.56 4.38
N GLU A 35 -5.61 1.71 5.29
CA GLU A 35 -7.03 1.56 4.96
C GLU A 35 -7.49 2.55 3.90
N ALA A 36 -7.04 3.81 4.00
CA ALA A 36 -7.35 4.81 2.99
C ALA A 36 -6.80 4.39 1.63
N VAL A 37 -5.53 3.98 1.56
CA VAL A 37 -4.89 3.51 0.30
C VAL A 37 -5.60 2.27 -0.26
N ALA A 38 -5.86 1.26 0.57
CA ALA A 38 -6.54 0.02 0.19
C ALA A 38 -7.94 0.30 -0.37
N GLN A 39 -8.74 1.13 0.30
CA GLN A 39 -10.06 1.55 -0.17
C GLN A 39 -9.98 2.31 -1.51
N GLY A 40 -8.92 3.08 -1.71
CA GLY A 40 -8.66 3.75 -2.99
C GLY A 40 -8.42 2.79 -4.14
N PHE A 41 -7.68 1.71 -3.90
CA PHE A 41 -7.50 0.65 -4.90
C PHE A 41 -8.80 -0.11 -5.10
N GLU A 42 -9.51 -0.50 -4.03
CA GLU A 42 -10.81 -1.18 -4.10
C GLU A 42 -11.84 -0.44 -4.96
N SER A 43 -12.01 0.85 -4.70
CA SER A 43 -13.00 1.67 -5.40
C SER A 43 -12.66 1.87 -6.88
N GLN A 44 -11.39 2.08 -7.21
CA GLN A 44 -10.96 2.37 -8.57
C GLN A 44 -10.71 1.11 -9.41
N MET A 45 -10.50 -0.04 -8.76
CA MET A 45 -10.35 -1.37 -9.38
C MET A 45 -11.60 -2.24 -9.20
N ALA A 46 -12.77 -1.62 -9.03
CA ALA A 46 -14.03 -2.32 -8.76
C ALA A 46 -14.47 -3.27 -9.89
N ASN A 47 -13.88 -3.15 -11.08
CA ASN A 47 -14.08 -4.08 -12.20
C ASN A 47 -13.37 -5.42 -12.00
N TYR A 48 -12.36 -5.49 -11.14
CA TYR A 48 -11.64 -6.72 -10.83
C TYR A 48 -12.28 -7.44 -9.64
N THR A 49 -12.37 -8.78 -9.72
CA THR A 49 -12.90 -9.59 -8.62
C THR A 49 -11.87 -9.68 -7.49
N ARG A 50 -12.31 -9.52 -6.24
CA ARG A 50 -11.44 -9.64 -5.06
C ARG A 50 -11.14 -11.10 -4.72
N ALA A 51 -9.88 -11.47 -4.61
CA ALA A 51 -9.41 -12.80 -4.22
C ALA A 51 -9.24 -12.90 -2.68
N LYS A 52 -10.36 -12.82 -1.95
CA LYS A 52 -10.38 -12.72 -0.47
C LYS A 52 -9.76 -13.90 0.28
N ASP A 53 -9.83 -15.08 -0.33
CA ASP A 53 -9.19 -16.31 0.14
C ASP A 53 -7.66 -16.17 0.17
N LEU A 54 -7.08 -15.61 -0.88
CA LEU A 54 -5.65 -15.32 -0.94
C LEU A 54 -5.25 -14.15 -0.03
N GLU A 55 -6.12 -13.16 0.16
CA GLU A 55 -5.84 -12.08 1.12
C GLU A 55 -5.62 -12.61 2.53
N THR A 56 -6.48 -13.52 2.95
CA THR A 56 -6.39 -14.15 4.27
C THR A 56 -5.13 -15.02 4.38
N LYS A 57 -4.81 -15.78 3.32
CA LYS A 57 -3.65 -16.69 3.30
C LYS A 57 -2.31 -15.95 3.25
N MET A 58 -2.23 -14.86 2.50
CA MET A 58 -1.00 -14.09 2.27
C MET A 58 -0.82 -12.96 3.29
N GLY A 59 -1.88 -12.56 4.01
CA GLY A 59 -1.86 -11.38 4.87
C GLY A 59 -1.72 -10.07 4.09
N LEU A 60 -2.10 -10.08 2.81
CA LEU A 60 -2.02 -8.93 1.90
C LEU A 60 -3.43 -8.55 1.46
N ARG A 61 -3.73 -7.25 1.36
CA ARG A 61 -5.00 -6.79 0.78
C ARG A 61 -4.85 -5.37 0.24
N PRO A 62 -5.55 -5.00 -0.85
CA PRO A 62 -6.38 -5.84 -1.72
C PRO A 62 -5.62 -6.91 -2.50
N CYS A 63 -6.27 -8.03 -2.82
CA CYS A 63 -5.86 -8.91 -3.91
C CYS A 63 -6.96 -8.99 -4.97
N PHE A 64 -6.56 -8.97 -6.25
CA PHE A 64 -7.47 -8.95 -7.39
C PHE A 64 -7.19 -10.14 -8.32
N ASP A 65 -8.24 -10.85 -8.71
CA ASP A 65 -8.21 -11.83 -9.80
C ASP A 65 -8.09 -11.09 -11.14
N ILE A 66 -6.99 -11.36 -11.83
CA ILE A 66 -6.62 -10.80 -13.12
C ILE A 66 -6.49 -11.90 -14.19
N SER A 67 -6.91 -13.13 -13.89
CA SER A 67 -6.77 -14.28 -14.79
C SER A 67 -7.49 -14.12 -16.14
N LYS A 68 -8.54 -13.30 -16.17
CA LYS A 68 -9.40 -13.05 -17.34
C LYS A 68 -9.01 -11.81 -18.14
N GLU A 69 -7.90 -11.17 -17.78
CA GLU A 69 -7.59 -9.81 -18.21
C GLU A 69 -6.47 -9.81 -19.24
N GLU A 70 -6.80 -9.55 -20.50
CA GLU A 70 -5.82 -9.49 -21.60
C GLU A 70 -4.87 -8.29 -21.45
N LYS A 71 -5.33 -7.20 -20.82
CA LYS A 71 -4.56 -5.99 -20.57
C LYS A 71 -4.81 -5.49 -19.15
N LEU A 72 -3.78 -5.59 -18.33
CA LEU A 72 -3.80 -5.14 -16.95
C LEU A 72 -3.84 -3.61 -16.87
N LYS A 73 -4.91 -3.06 -16.30
CA LYS A 73 -5.02 -1.64 -15.99
C LYS A 73 -4.86 -1.46 -14.48
N PHE A 74 -3.64 -1.15 -14.07
CA PHE A 74 -3.35 -0.81 -12.69
C PHE A 74 -3.26 0.70 -12.49
N LEU A 75 -3.55 1.11 -11.26
CA LEU A 75 -3.52 2.52 -10.85
C LEU A 75 -2.11 2.90 -10.44
N GLU A 76 -1.71 4.12 -10.75
CA GLU A 76 -0.45 4.69 -10.32
C GLU A 76 -0.49 5.05 -8.84
N LEU A 77 0.57 4.69 -8.11
CA LEU A 77 0.80 5.16 -6.75
C LEU A 77 1.87 6.26 -6.76
N VAL A 78 1.50 7.45 -6.31
CA VAL A 78 2.39 8.62 -6.27
C VAL A 78 2.38 9.22 -4.87
N PHE A 79 3.55 9.29 -4.25
CA PHE A 79 3.75 10.06 -3.03
C PHE A 79 4.03 11.51 -3.39
N GLN A 80 3.24 12.42 -2.82
CA GLN A 80 3.44 13.85 -2.95
C GLN A 80 3.96 14.43 -1.64
N PHE A 81 5.15 15.01 -1.68
CA PHE A 81 5.77 15.63 -0.52
C PHE A 81 5.38 17.11 -0.40
N LYS A 82 5.53 17.68 0.81
CA LYS A 82 5.08 19.04 1.17
C LYS A 82 5.53 20.13 0.19
N TRP A 83 6.71 19.99 -0.40
CA TRP A 83 7.30 20.95 -1.34
C TRP A 83 6.94 20.69 -2.81
N GLY A 84 5.95 19.83 -3.08
CA GLY A 84 5.50 19.52 -4.43
C GLY A 84 6.33 18.47 -5.16
N ALA A 85 7.41 17.97 -4.56
CA ALA A 85 8.14 16.82 -5.07
C ALA A 85 7.20 15.59 -5.15
N LYS A 86 7.28 14.85 -6.26
CA LYS A 86 6.47 13.66 -6.50
C LYS A 86 7.37 12.46 -6.70
N MET A 87 7.06 11.37 -6.03
CA MET A 87 7.72 10.08 -6.22
C MET A 87 6.67 9.10 -6.74
N LYS A 88 6.78 8.76 -8.02
CA LYS A 88 5.96 7.75 -8.68
C LYS A 88 6.59 6.38 -8.45
N LEU A 89 5.82 5.45 -7.90
CA LEU A 89 6.28 4.08 -7.74
C LEU A 89 5.99 3.27 -9.01
N PRO A 90 6.95 2.45 -9.49
CA PRO A 90 6.66 1.38 -10.43
C PRO A 90 5.64 0.39 -9.84
N LEU A 91 4.81 -0.21 -10.69
CA LEU A 91 3.77 -1.16 -10.28
C LEU A 91 4.34 -2.30 -9.42
N THR A 92 5.51 -2.80 -9.82
CA THR A 92 6.22 -3.88 -9.14
C THR A 92 6.57 -3.55 -7.69
N ASN A 93 6.62 -2.29 -7.28
CA ASN A 93 6.97 -1.89 -5.91
C ASN A 93 5.80 -2.00 -4.93
N TYR A 94 4.57 -2.02 -5.44
CA TYR A 94 3.35 -2.05 -4.60
C TYR A 94 2.36 -3.13 -5.03
N PHE A 95 2.58 -3.86 -6.12
CA PHE A 95 1.83 -5.07 -6.44
C PHE A 95 2.76 -6.24 -6.72
N SER A 96 2.45 -7.38 -6.11
CA SER A 96 3.01 -8.68 -6.49
C SER A 96 2.03 -9.42 -7.38
N LEU A 97 2.50 -9.81 -8.56
CA LEU A 97 1.74 -10.56 -9.56
C LEU A 97 2.09 -12.05 -9.44
N VAL A 98 1.19 -12.82 -8.84
CA VAL A 98 1.32 -14.27 -8.76
C VAL A 98 0.75 -14.86 -10.05
N LEU A 99 1.58 -14.89 -11.10
CA LEU A 99 1.18 -15.33 -12.44
C LEU A 99 0.63 -16.77 -12.46
N SER A 100 1.11 -17.65 -11.58
CA SER A 100 0.63 -19.03 -11.47
C SER A 100 -0.82 -19.14 -10.97
N SER A 101 -1.31 -18.16 -10.20
CA SER A 101 -2.70 -18.10 -9.73
C SER A 101 -3.53 -17.04 -10.44
N GLY A 102 -2.93 -16.23 -11.33
CA GLY A 102 -3.61 -15.12 -11.99
C GLY A 102 -4.10 -14.05 -11.01
N VAL A 103 -3.37 -13.80 -9.92
CA VAL A 103 -3.77 -12.84 -8.88
C VAL A 103 -2.70 -11.79 -8.64
N ALA A 104 -3.14 -10.54 -8.46
CA ALA A 104 -2.28 -9.42 -8.08
C ALA A 104 -2.66 -8.91 -6.69
N CYS A 105 -1.69 -8.86 -5.78
CA CYS A 105 -1.89 -8.42 -4.39
C CYS A 105 -1.10 -7.15 -4.08
N LEU A 106 -1.72 -6.20 -3.36
CA LEU A 106 -1.06 -5.02 -2.84
C LEU A 106 0.00 -5.45 -1.81
N THR A 107 1.26 -5.10 -2.06
CA THR A 107 2.41 -5.41 -1.20
C THR A 107 2.70 -4.26 -0.24
N ILE A 108 1.65 -3.81 0.45
CA ILE A 108 1.74 -2.85 1.55
C ILE A 108 1.04 -3.48 2.74
N ILE A 109 1.66 -3.37 3.91
CA ILE A 109 1.16 -3.94 5.16
C ILE A 109 0.94 -2.86 6.22
N SER A 110 0.22 -3.24 7.27
CA SER A 110 -0.20 -2.36 8.37
C SER A 110 0.00 -3.04 9.73
N ASP A 111 -0.15 -2.26 10.79
CA ASP A 111 -0.22 -2.73 12.19
C ASP A 111 -1.16 -3.92 12.34
N GLY A 112 -0.79 -4.86 13.21
CA GLY A 112 -1.44 -6.17 13.35
C GLY A 112 -0.75 -7.31 12.59
N VAL A 113 0.21 -7.00 11.70
CA VAL A 113 1.08 -8.01 11.04
C VAL A 113 2.50 -8.06 11.63
N ILE A 114 3.04 -6.93 12.15
CA ILE A 114 4.45 -6.81 12.59
C ILE A 114 4.62 -6.53 14.10
N GLY A 115 3.56 -6.25 14.86
CA GLY A 115 3.67 -6.01 16.31
C GLY A 115 2.57 -5.12 16.86
N PRO A 116 2.59 -4.80 18.18
CA PRO A 116 1.60 -3.96 18.81
C PRO A 116 1.63 -2.53 18.25
N GLU A 117 0.47 -1.88 18.24
CA GLU A 117 0.28 -0.48 17.82
C GLU A 117 1.24 0.43 18.59
N SER A 118 2.30 0.89 17.90
CA SER A 118 3.28 1.80 18.48
C SER A 118 2.84 3.24 18.21
N ASN A 119 2.35 3.92 19.25
CA ASN A 119 1.92 5.32 19.23
C ASN A 119 3.07 6.35 19.07
N GLY A 120 4.18 5.97 18.40
CA GLY A 120 5.34 6.83 18.19
C GLY A 120 6.26 6.37 17.04
N GLY A 121 5.79 5.51 16.13
CA GLY A 121 6.55 5.02 14.98
C GLY A 121 6.43 5.90 13.72
N PRO A 122 7.23 5.61 12.66
CA PRO A 122 7.01 6.23 11.35
C PRO A 122 5.63 5.84 10.81
N ALA A 123 4.98 6.79 10.15
CA ALA A 123 3.67 6.55 9.54
C ALA A 123 3.80 5.72 8.25
N ILE A 124 4.96 5.78 7.59
CA ILE A 124 5.27 5.03 6.38
C ILE A 124 6.73 4.57 6.45
N ILE A 125 6.98 3.28 6.19
CA ILE A 125 8.32 2.75 5.95
C ILE A 125 8.35 2.23 4.52
N LEU A 126 9.13 2.88 3.66
CA LEU A 126 9.33 2.44 2.29
C LEU A 126 10.38 1.33 2.28
N GLY A 127 9.94 0.12 1.98
CA GLY A 127 10.81 -1.06 1.88
C GLY A 127 11.51 -1.17 0.52
N ASN A 128 12.32 -2.22 0.40
CA ASN A 128 13.22 -2.49 -0.72
C ASN A 128 12.57 -3.26 -1.88
N TYR A 129 11.25 -3.51 -1.85
CA TYR A 129 10.56 -3.99 -3.04
C TYR A 129 10.61 -2.88 -4.11
N GLN A 130 11.63 -2.93 -4.96
CA GLN A 130 11.92 -2.04 -6.09
C GLN A 130 12.25 -2.85 -7.34
#